data_AF-A0A6A5HUQ9-F1
#
_entry.id   AF-A0A6A5HUQ9-F1
#
_cell.length_a   1.000
_cell.length_b   1.000
_cell.length_c   1.000
_cell.angle_alpha   90.00
_cell.angle_beta   90.00
_cell.angle_gamma   90.00
#
_symmetry.space_group_name_H-M   'P 1'
#
loop_
_entity.id
_entity.type
_entity.pdbx_description
1 polymer ?
#
loop_
_entity_poly.entity_id
_entity_poly.type
_entity_poly.pdbx_seq_one_letter_code
_entity_poly.pdbx_strand_id
1 'polypeptide(L)'
;MPKNRKRNGELVDGWFMRKKKNIPSLNESIFYCIERSTKYQCPAAYGVSNTTRAVRLIRPHINHEKDKLANNVNLGRQHLKENANSGTVREVIDDMRFTFGTDTSMMMGDYNAKRRLVHYEKSQSNSEKN
;
A
#
# COMPACT_ATOMS: atom_id res chain seq x y z
N MET A 1 -3.41 -15.78 -7.91
CA MET A 1 -4.17 -14.66 -7.27
C MET A 1 -4.49 -13.62 -8.34
N PRO A 2 -5.67 -12.97 -8.35
CA PRO A 2 -6.00 -11.95 -9.34
C PRO A 2 -5.01 -10.79 -9.27
N LYS A 3 -4.47 -10.36 -10.43
CA LYS A 3 -3.37 -9.38 -10.54
C LYS A 3 -3.68 -7.99 -9.94
N ASN A 4 -4.95 -7.66 -9.66
CA ASN A 4 -5.36 -6.29 -9.32
C ASN A 4 -6.02 -6.09 -7.94
N ARG A 5 -6.04 -7.10 -7.05
CA ARG A 5 -6.67 -6.92 -5.73
C ARG A 5 -5.98 -5.80 -4.94
N LYS A 6 -6.75 -4.87 -4.36
CA LYS A 6 -6.26 -3.75 -3.53
C LYS A 6 -5.35 -4.29 -2.40
N ARG A 7 -4.05 -4.02 -2.50
CA ARG A 7 -3.06 -4.28 -1.44
C ARG A 7 -2.86 -2.99 -0.65
N ASN A 8 -3.89 -2.61 0.10
CA ASN A 8 -3.81 -1.42 0.92
C ASN A 8 -2.96 -1.72 2.15
N GLY A 9 -2.06 -0.81 2.46
CA GLY A 9 -1.16 -0.86 3.59
C GLY A 9 -0.71 0.52 3.99
N GLU A 10 0.04 0.59 5.08
CA GLU A 10 0.63 1.81 5.59
C GLU A 10 2.05 1.52 6.07
N LEU A 11 2.85 2.58 6.21
CA LEU A 11 4.18 2.47 6.77
C LEU A 11 4.07 2.37 8.29
N VAL A 12 4.53 1.25 8.84
CA VAL A 12 4.70 1.06 10.28
C VAL A 12 6.17 0.79 10.54
N ASP A 13 6.84 1.72 11.24
CA ASP A 13 8.29 1.68 11.45
C ASP A 13 9.07 1.48 10.12
N GLY A 14 8.66 2.18 9.06
CA GLY A 14 9.29 2.08 7.75
C GLY A 14 9.07 0.76 7.00
N TRP A 15 8.20 -0.13 7.49
CA TRP A 15 7.75 -1.33 6.78
C TRP A 15 6.36 -1.12 6.19
N PHE A 16 6.14 -1.53 4.94
CA PHE A 16 4.80 -1.53 4.37
C PHE A 16 3.97 -2.69 4.91
N MET A 17 3.05 -2.38 5.83
CA MET A 17 2.26 -3.36 6.56
C MET A 17 0.76 -3.14 6.35
N ARG A 18 -0.01 -4.22 6.42
CA ARG A 18 -1.47 -4.21 6.30
C ARG A 18 -2.12 -4.31 7.67
N LYS A 19 -3.05 -3.39 7.97
CA LYS A 19 -3.92 -3.49 9.15
C LYS A 19 -4.75 -4.76 9.08
N LYS A 20 -4.65 -5.62 10.10
CA LYS A 20 -5.37 -6.89 10.19
C LYS A 20 -6.61 -6.79 11.06
N LYS A 21 -6.49 -6.24 12.27
CA LYS A 21 -7.58 -6.13 13.25
C LYS A 21 -7.32 -5.02 14.25
N ASN A 22 -8.37 -4.50 14.86
CA ASN A 22 -8.28 -3.64 16.03
C ASN A 22 -8.51 -4.48 17.30
N ILE A 23 -7.78 -4.18 18.38
CA ILE A 23 -7.96 -4.78 19.70
C ILE A 23 -8.35 -3.63 20.66
N PRO A 24 -9.65 -3.41 20.89
CA PRO A 24 -10.13 -2.29 21.72
C PRO A 24 -9.58 -2.31 23.15
N SER A 25 -9.48 -3.51 23.76
CA SER A 25 -9.00 -3.67 25.14
C SER A 25 -7.56 -3.22 25.36
N LEU A 26 -6.72 -3.33 24.33
CA LEU A 26 -5.33 -2.86 24.36
C LEU A 26 -5.17 -1.48 23.73
N ASN A 27 -6.25 -0.91 23.18
CA ASN A 27 -6.22 0.29 22.35
C ASN A 27 -5.16 0.22 21.23
N GLU A 28 -5.05 -0.95 20.58
CA GLU A 28 -4.02 -1.23 19.58
C GLU A 28 -4.62 -1.82 18.30
N SER A 29 -4.04 -1.44 17.16
CA SER A 29 -4.27 -2.09 15.87
C SER A 29 -3.13 -3.04 15.55
N ILE A 30 -3.46 -4.26 15.09
CA ILE A 30 -2.49 -5.26 14.68
C ILE A 30 -2.22 -5.13 13.18
N PHE A 31 -0.94 -5.09 12.82
CA PHE A 31 -0.44 -4.99 11.46
C PHE A 31 0.37 -6.22 11.11
N TYR A 32 0.19 -6.75 9.89
CA TYR A 32 1.01 -7.82 9.32
C TYR A 32 1.79 -7.31 8.13
N CYS A 33 3.01 -7.83 7.94
CA CYS A 33 3.79 -7.53 6.74
C CYS A 33 3.02 -7.91 5.47
N ILE A 34 3.09 -7.08 4.43
CA ILE A 34 2.46 -7.36 3.13
C ILE A 34 3.04 -8.61 2.46
N GLU A 35 4.30 -8.92 2.78
CA GLU A 35 5.06 -10.05 2.22
C GLU A 35 4.74 -11.39 2.91
N ARG A 36 3.79 -11.41 3.85
CA ARG A 36 3.35 -12.64 4.54
C ARG A 36 2.82 -13.71 3.59
N SER A 37 2.14 -13.32 2.52
CA SER A 37 1.53 -14.25 1.55
C SER A 37 2.25 -14.28 0.21
N THR A 38 3.47 -13.75 0.15
CA THR A 38 4.32 -13.78 -1.05
C THR A 38 5.42 -14.84 -0.88
N LYS A 39 6.38 -14.88 -1.82
CA LYS A 39 7.52 -15.79 -1.76
C LYS A 39 8.37 -15.64 -0.48
N TYR A 40 8.33 -14.48 0.18
CA TYR A 40 9.10 -14.23 1.40
C TYR A 40 8.45 -14.84 2.65
N GLN A 41 7.13 -15.07 2.61
CA GLN A 41 6.36 -15.69 3.70
C GLN A 41 6.61 -15.04 5.08
N CYS A 42 6.75 -13.72 5.10
CA CYS A 42 7.17 -13.01 6.31
C CYS A 42 6.11 -13.08 7.44
N PRO A 43 6.44 -13.64 8.62
CA PRO A 43 5.53 -13.77 9.76
C PRO A 43 5.45 -12.49 10.62
N ALA A 44 6.07 -11.38 10.20
CA ALA A 44 6.13 -10.18 11.01
C ALA A 44 4.74 -9.66 11.35
N ALA A 45 4.64 -9.15 12.58
CA ALA A 45 3.43 -8.58 13.13
C ALA A 45 3.78 -7.51 14.14
N TYR A 46 3.17 -6.33 14.04
CA TYR A 46 3.30 -5.23 14.99
C TYR A 46 1.94 -4.89 15.60
N GLY A 47 1.93 -4.53 16.88
CA GLY A 47 0.83 -3.80 17.50
C GLY A 47 1.15 -2.31 17.42
N VAL A 48 0.18 -1.48 17.03
CA VAL A 48 0.35 -0.02 16.97
C VAL A 48 -0.73 0.59 17.84
N SER A 49 -0.33 1.37 18.84
CA SER A 49 -1.27 2.11 19.68
C SER A 49 -2.11 3.05 18.82
N ASN A 50 -3.44 3.00 18.97
CA ASN A 50 -4.33 3.87 18.22
C ASN A 50 -4.20 5.35 18.63
N THR A 51 -3.76 5.62 19.87
CA THR A 51 -3.62 6.99 20.40
C THR A 51 -2.24 7.55 20.18
N THR A 52 -1.19 6.84 20.60
CA THR A 52 0.19 7.38 20.56
C THR A 52 0.94 7.02 19.29
N ARG A 53 0.40 6.11 18.48
CA ARG A 53 1.10 5.49 17.33
C ARG A 53 2.40 4.78 17.72
N ALA A 54 2.63 4.51 19.00
CA ALA A 54 3.76 3.71 19.46
C ALA A 54 3.68 2.28 18.90
N VAL A 55 4.82 1.79 18.41
CA VAL A 55 4.94 0.48 17.78
C VAL A 55 5.45 -0.54 18.80
N ARG A 56 4.70 -1.63 18.97
CA ARG A 56 5.06 -2.79 19.78
C ARG A 56 5.35 -3.97 18.86
N LEU A 57 6.59 -4.46 18.91
CA LEU A 57 7.03 -5.62 18.15
C LEU A 57 6.36 -6.89 18.67
N ILE A 58 5.53 -7.57 17.86
CA ILE A 58 4.95 -8.89 18.20
C ILE A 58 5.79 -10.00 17.58
N ARG A 59 6.14 -9.86 16.29
CA ARG A 59 7.06 -10.75 15.57
C ARG A 59 7.95 -9.94 14.62
N PRO A 60 9.26 -10.24 14.56
CA PRO A 60 10.20 -9.54 13.68
C PRO A 60 10.01 -9.92 12.20
N HIS A 61 10.54 -9.07 11.33
CA HIS A 61 10.70 -9.36 9.91
C HIS A 61 11.80 -10.39 9.69
N ILE A 62 11.55 -11.35 8.80
CA ILE A 62 12.51 -12.35 8.34
C ILE A 62 12.34 -12.55 6.83
N ASN A 63 13.37 -13.11 6.19
CA ASN A 63 13.39 -13.48 4.76
C ASN A 63 13.33 -12.32 3.76
N HIS A 64 13.23 -11.06 4.21
CA HIS A 64 13.35 -9.89 3.33
C HIS A 64 13.78 -8.66 4.12
N GLU A 65 14.33 -7.69 3.41
CA GLU A 65 14.86 -6.45 3.98
C GLU A 65 13.88 -5.29 3.87
N LYS A 66 14.18 -4.23 4.63
CA LYS A 66 13.43 -2.97 4.61
C LYS A 66 13.84 -2.17 3.38
N ASP A 67 13.09 -2.33 2.30
CA ASP A 67 13.33 -1.61 1.04
C ASP A 67 12.39 -0.39 0.93
N LYS A 68 12.98 0.81 1.07
CA LYS A 68 12.27 2.09 0.98
C LYS A 68 11.64 2.30 -0.41
N LEU A 69 12.35 1.92 -1.48
CA LEU A 69 11.86 2.09 -2.84
C LEU A 69 10.69 1.16 -3.12
N ALA A 70 10.80 -0.13 -2.73
CA ALA A 70 9.70 -1.08 -2.86
C ALA A 70 8.46 -0.64 -2.05
N ASN A 71 8.66 -0.10 -0.84
CA ASN A 71 7.57 0.44 -0.03
C ASN A 71 6.90 1.64 -0.71
N ASN A 72 7.68 2.57 -1.27
CA ASN A 72 7.15 3.70 -2.04
C ASN A 72 6.40 3.23 -3.29
N VAL A 73 6.84 2.17 -3.96
CA VAL A 73 6.12 1.61 -5.12
C VAL A 73 4.75 1.06 -4.70
N ASN A 74 4.67 0.39 -3.54
CA ASN A 74 3.39 -0.08 -3.00
C ASN A 74 2.46 1.10 -2.65
N LEU A 75 2.99 2.13 -1.98
CA LEU A 75 2.24 3.35 -1.66
C LEU A 75 1.79 4.11 -2.91
N GLY A 76 2.68 4.29 -3.90
CA GLY A 76 2.34 4.94 -5.16
C GLY A 76 1.27 4.19 -5.94
N ARG A 77 1.29 2.85 -5.93
CA ARG A 77 0.20 2.03 -6.49
C ARG A 77 -1.10 2.26 -5.74
N GLN A 78 -1.09 2.29 -4.41
CA GLN A 78 -2.27 2.58 -3.60
C GLN A 78 -2.82 3.99 -3.89
N HIS A 79 -1.94 4.99 -3.96
CA HIS A 79 -2.27 6.38 -4.26
C HIS A 79 -3.00 6.53 -5.60
N LEU A 80 -2.52 5.89 -6.67
CA LEU A 80 -3.21 5.92 -7.96
C LEU A 80 -4.61 5.32 -7.91
N LYS A 81 -4.85 4.33 -7.04
CA LYS A 81 -6.16 3.68 -6.90
C LYS A 81 -7.13 4.53 -6.10
N GLU A 82 -6.65 5.11 -5.00
CA GLU A 82 -7.46 5.96 -4.11
C GLU A 82 -7.84 7.26 -4.83
N ASN A 83 -6.93 7.81 -5.62
CA ASN A 83 -7.14 9.04 -6.39
C ASN A 83 -7.64 8.79 -7.81
N ALA A 84 -8.05 7.56 -8.16
CA ALA A 84 -8.43 7.25 -9.53
C ALA A 84 -9.53 8.17 -10.08
N ASN A 85 -10.45 8.62 -9.23
CA ASN A 85 -11.59 9.46 -9.60
C ASN A 85 -11.42 10.96 -9.29
N SER A 86 -10.25 11.42 -8.81
CA SER A 86 -10.05 12.82 -8.42
C SER A 86 -9.74 13.78 -9.57
N GLY A 87 -9.57 13.27 -10.80
CA GLY A 87 -9.30 14.10 -11.97
C GLY A 87 -9.06 13.32 -13.25
N THR A 88 -8.33 13.95 -14.18
CA THR A 88 -7.83 13.31 -15.39
C THR A 88 -6.73 12.30 -15.06
N VAL A 89 -6.52 11.32 -15.93
CA VAL A 89 -5.48 10.30 -15.72
C VAL A 89 -4.09 10.92 -15.60
N ARG A 90 -3.84 12.01 -16.34
CA ARG A 90 -2.55 12.69 -16.32
C ARG A 90 -2.30 13.34 -14.98
N GLU A 91 -3.26 14.10 -14.46
CA GLU A 91 -3.17 14.75 -13.14
C GLU A 91 -2.91 13.74 -12.03
N VAL A 92 -3.64 12.61 -12.03
CA VAL A 92 -3.47 11.56 -11.01
C VAL A 92 -2.07 10.92 -11.08
N ILE A 93 -1.52 10.76 -12.28
CA ILE A 93 -0.16 10.20 -12.45
C ILE A 93 0.92 11.22 -12.07
N ASP A 94 0.74 12.49 -12.45
CA ASP A 94 1.68 13.56 -12.16
C ASP A 94 1.72 13.85 -10.65
N ASP A 95 0.56 13.83 -9.97
CA ASP A 95 0.46 13.94 -8.50
C ASP A 95 1.16 12.78 -7.78
N MET A 96 0.97 11.55 -8.24
CA MET A 96 1.70 10.39 -7.71
C MET A 96 3.21 10.55 -7.89
N ARG A 97 3.65 11.01 -9.07
CA ARG A 97 5.08 11.23 -9.36
C ARG A 97 5.67 12.33 -8.48
N PHE A 98 4.92 13.41 -8.27
CA PHE A 98 5.31 14.49 -7.37
C PHE A 98 5.46 14.00 -5.93
N THR A 99 4.51 13.17 -5.46
CA THR A 99 4.47 12.66 -4.08
C THR A 99 5.57 11.64 -3.77
N PHE A 100 5.83 10.68 -4.68
CA PHE A 100 6.75 9.56 -4.41
C PHE A 100 8.07 9.62 -5.17
N GLY A 101 8.26 10.62 -6.02
CA GLY A 101 9.48 10.85 -6.79
C GLY A 101 9.61 10.02 -8.06
N THR A 102 10.65 10.36 -8.84
CA THR A 102 10.90 9.80 -10.18
C THR A 102 11.21 8.30 -10.13
N ASP A 103 12.05 7.85 -9.19
CA ASP A 103 12.47 6.44 -9.09
C ASP A 103 11.28 5.52 -8.85
N THR A 104 10.39 5.91 -7.94
CA THR A 104 9.13 5.19 -7.68
C THR A 104 8.28 5.12 -8.93
N SER A 105 8.11 6.25 -9.62
CA SER A 105 7.34 6.31 -10.87
C SER A 105 7.93 5.43 -11.98
N MET A 106 9.25 5.32 -12.07
CA MET A 106 9.95 4.45 -13.02
C MET A 106 9.74 2.98 -12.67
N MET A 107 9.91 2.61 -11.40
CA MET A 107 9.68 1.23 -10.91
C MET A 107 8.22 0.78 -11.04
N MET A 108 7.26 1.71 -11.02
CA MET A 108 5.86 1.40 -11.26
C MET A 108 5.54 1.06 -12.73
N GLY A 109 6.43 1.44 -13.66
CA GLY A 109 6.29 1.24 -15.09
C GLY A 109 6.03 2.53 -15.87
N ASP A 110 5.82 2.35 -17.17
CA ASP A 110 5.54 3.44 -18.10
C ASP A 110 4.19 4.12 -17.83
N TYR A 111 3.92 5.21 -18.57
CA TYR A 111 2.67 5.93 -18.48
C TYR A 111 1.46 5.01 -18.74
N ASN A 112 1.55 4.10 -19.70
CA ASN A 112 0.46 3.20 -20.06
C ASN A 112 0.13 2.18 -18.96
N ALA A 113 1.13 1.68 -18.24
CA ALA A 113 0.92 0.81 -17.07
C ALA A 113 0.15 1.55 -15.97
N LYS A 114 0.55 2.78 -15.65
CA LYS A 114 -0.12 3.62 -14.65
C LYS A 114 -1.53 4.02 -15.09
N ARG A 115 -1.70 4.42 -16.35
CA ARG A 115 -3.01 4.73 -16.97
C ARG A 115 -3.98 3.55 -16.91
N ARG A 116 -3.51 2.34 -17.20
CA ARG A 116 -4.34 1.13 -17.11
C ARG A 116 -4.85 0.88 -15.69
N LEU A 117 -4.01 1.13 -14.68
CA LEU A 117 -4.38 0.96 -13.28
C LEU A 117 -5.45 1.98 -12.86
N VAL A 118 -5.31 3.25 -13.24
CA VAL A 118 -6.32 4.28 -12.97
C VAL A 118 -7.65 3.94 -13.66
N HIS A 119 -7.64 3.63 -14.95
CA HIS A 119 -8.86 3.27 -15.69
C HIS A 119 -9.55 2.02 -15.15
N TYR A 120 -8.78 1.02 -14.73
CA TYR A 120 -9.31 -0.17 -14.09
C TYR A 120 -10.08 0.17 -12.81
N GLU A 121 -9.56 1.03 -11.95
CA GLU A 121 -10.28 1.42 -10.73
C GLU A 121 -11.49 2.34 -11.01
N LYS A 122 -11.41 3.20 -12.05
CA LYS A 122 -12.57 3.97 -12.53
C LYS A 122 -13.71 3.04 -12.97
N SER A 123 -13.42 1.99 -13.74
CA SER A 123 -14.45 1.07 -14.22
C SER A 123 -15.08 0.26 -13.10
N GLN A 124 -14.30 -0.18 -12.11
CA GLN A 124 -14.83 -0.86 -10.92
C GLN A 124 -15.74 0.05 -10.09
N SER A 125 -15.33 1.31 -9.89
CA SER A 125 -16.12 2.30 -9.15
C SER A 125 -17.46 2.60 -9.82
N ASN A 126 -17.50 2.59 -11.16
CA ASN A 126 -18.73 2.79 -11.92
C ASN A 126 -19.64 1.55 -11.93
N SER A 127 -19.06 0.34 -11.89
CA SER A 127 -19.86 -0.89 -11.78
C SER A 127 -20.50 -1.08 -10.40
N GLU A 128 -19.93 -0.52 -9.33
CA GLU A 128 -20.52 -0.57 -7.98
C GLU A 128 -21.65 0.46 -7.79
N LYS A 129 -21.82 1.40 -8.73
CA LYS A 129 -22.87 2.44 -8.69
C LYS A 129 -24.13 2.10 -9.50
N ASN A 130 -24.11 1.01 -10.27
CA ASN A 130 -25.24 0.49 -11.04
C ASN A 130 -25.76 -0.80 -10.40
#